data_AF-A0A1S8NCI4-F1
#
_entry.id   AF-A0A1S8NCI4-F1
#
_cell.length_a   1.000
_cell.length_b   1.000
_cell.length_c   1.000
_cell.angle_alpha   90.00
_cell.angle_beta   90.00
_cell.angle_gamma   90.00
#
_symmetry.space_group_name_H-M   'P 1'
#
loop_
_entity.id
_entity.type
_entity.pdbx_description
1 polymer ?
#
loop_
_entity_poly.entity_id
_entity_poly.type
_entity_poly.pdbx_seq_one_letter_code
_entity_poly.pdbx_strand_id
1 'polypeptide(L)'
;MKMIASRYTIQGRFHIHKDLDDEFKESIKFLINNPLKKESIQKNDNRISIFVAQRGLCHVNKKILDITDMEIRNIVPKDKGGTDKYHNLVLVNKEISSFIDETDELKINEYKERIKLNGKALNKINKLRKLVGNSMI
;
A
#
# COMPACT_ATOMS: atom_id res chain seq x y z
N MET A 1 35.65 9.77 2.93
CA MET A 1 35.53 8.33 3.19
C MET A 1 34.06 7.92 3.03
N LYS A 2 33.69 7.17 1.98
CA LYS A 2 32.31 6.68 1.80
C LYS A 2 32.12 5.49 2.75
N MET A 3 31.34 5.65 3.82
CA MET A 3 30.95 4.49 4.64
C MET A 3 30.03 3.59 3.82
N ILE A 4 30.46 2.37 3.53
CA ILE A 4 29.62 1.33 2.94
C ILE A 4 28.85 0.71 4.10
N ALA A 5 27.63 1.19 4.35
CA ALA A 5 26.76 0.60 5.36
C ALA A 5 26.25 -0.77 4.87
N SER A 6 26.69 -1.85 5.49
CA SER A 6 26.20 -3.20 5.19
C SER A 6 24.85 -3.46 5.87
N ARG A 7 23.84 -3.82 5.07
CA ARG A 7 22.48 -4.23 5.54
C ARG A 7 22.50 -5.45 6.49
N TYR A 8 23.60 -6.17 6.54
CA TYR A 8 23.73 -7.41 7.30
C TYR A 8 24.43 -7.22 8.66
N THR A 9 25.09 -6.07 8.86
CA THR A 9 25.77 -5.74 10.13
C THR A 9 24.87 -4.91 11.05
N ILE A 10 25.02 -5.05 12.36
CA ILE A 10 24.26 -4.25 13.34
C ILE A 10 24.54 -2.76 13.14
N GLN A 11 25.82 -2.36 13.00
CA GLN A 11 26.16 -0.94 12.79
C GLN A 11 25.62 -0.41 11.47
N GLY A 12 25.71 -1.20 10.39
CA GLY A 12 25.17 -0.81 9.09
C GLY A 12 23.65 -0.69 9.09
N ARG A 13 22.93 -1.63 9.74
CA ARG A 13 21.47 -1.52 9.92
C ARG A 13 21.09 -0.32 10.76
N PHE A 14 21.77 -0.08 11.87
CA PHE A 14 21.55 1.13 12.67
C PHE A 14 21.70 2.38 11.82
N HIS A 15 22.76 2.48 11.01
CA HIS A 15 22.98 3.66 10.17
C HIS A 15 21.96 3.82 9.02
N ILE A 16 21.45 2.70 8.47
CA ILE A 16 20.44 2.69 7.40
C ILE A 16 19.02 2.98 7.93
N HIS A 17 18.74 2.55 9.17
CA HIS A 17 17.42 2.59 9.78
C HIS A 17 17.30 3.62 10.91
N LYS A 18 18.35 4.43 11.17
CA LYS A 18 18.34 5.48 12.19
C LYS A 18 17.24 6.53 11.93
N ASP A 19 16.86 6.70 10.67
CA ASP A 19 15.85 7.66 10.22
C ASP A 19 14.47 7.00 10.04
N LEU A 20 14.28 5.75 10.49
CA LEU A 20 12.92 5.23 10.70
C LEU A 20 12.32 6.05 11.84
N ASP A 21 11.51 7.04 11.47
CA ASP A 21 10.80 7.92 12.39
C ASP A 21 10.20 7.08 13.52
N ASP A 22 10.47 7.46 14.78
CA ASP A 22 9.87 6.85 15.97
C ASP A 22 8.34 6.77 15.84
N GLU A 23 7.76 7.69 15.06
CA GLU A 23 6.36 7.75 14.63
C GLU A 23 5.81 6.41 14.10
N PHE A 24 6.61 5.62 13.36
CA PHE A 24 6.13 4.37 12.75
C PHE A 24 6.37 3.12 13.60
N LYS A 25 7.09 3.20 14.72
CA LYS A 25 7.48 2.02 15.51
C LYS A 25 6.26 1.22 15.98
N GLU A 26 5.25 1.90 16.53
CA GLU A 26 4.05 1.23 17.03
C GLU A 26 3.22 0.63 15.90
N SER A 27 3.09 1.33 14.76
CA SER A 27 2.41 0.77 13.58
C SER A 27 3.13 -0.46 13.04
N ILE A 28 4.47 -0.43 12.93
CA ILE A 28 5.27 -1.58 12.49
C ILE A 28 5.10 -2.76 13.45
N LYS A 29 5.21 -2.51 14.75
CA LYS A 29 5.00 -3.53 15.79
C LYS A 29 3.61 -4.14 15.71
N PHE A 30 2.58 -3.31 15.49
CA PHE A 30 1.23 -3.79 15.27
C PHE A 30 1.15 -4.70 14.03
N LEU A 31 1.74 -4.31 12.90
CA LEU A 31 1.72 -5.10 11.66
C LEU A 31 2.43 -6.45 11.81
N ILE A 32 3.54 -6.49 12.55
CA ILE A 32 4.28 -7.73 12.86
C ILE A 32 3.41 -8.66 13.71
N ASN A 33 2.76 -8.12 14.75
CA ASN A 33 1.96 -8.92 15.69
C ASN A 33 0.57 -9.30 15.13
N ASN A 34 0.12 -8.66 14.05
CA ASN A 34 -1.20 -8.89 13.45
C ASN A 34 -1.08 -9.23 11.96
N PRO A 35 -0.50 -10.39 11.61
CA PRO A 35 -0.43 -10.83 10.22
C PRO A 35 -1.84 -11.14 9.68
N LEU A 36 -2.04 -10.87 8.39
CA LEU A 36 -3.25 -11.23 7.68
C LEU A 36 -3.29 -12.75 7.50
N LYS A 37 -4.15 -13.42 8.27
CA LYS A 37 -4.21 -14.89 8.36
C LYS A 37 -4.47 -15.61 7.03
N LYS A 38 -5.15 -14.96 6.08
CA LYS A 38 -5.51 -15.53 4.76
C LYS A 38 -4.52 -15.17 3.65
N GLU A 39 -3.43 -14.47 3.98
CA GLU A 39 -2.43 -14.03 3.02
C GLU A 39 -1.12 -14.77 3.20
N SER A 40 -0.28 -14.75 2.17
CA SER A 40 1.02 -15.41 2.20
C SER A 40 1.97 -14.75 3.21
N ILE A 41 2.96 -15.52 3.69
CA ILE A 41 4.05 -15.00 4.52
C ILE A 41 4.75 -13.85 3.77
N GLN A 42 5.05 -14.04 2.48
CA GLN A 42 5.68 -13.03 1.63
C GLN A 42 4.88 -11.72 1.57
N LYS A 43 3.55 -11.78 1.45
CA LYS A 43 2.70 -10.59 1.40
C LYS A 43 2.67 -9.86 2.75
N ASN A 44 2.62 -10.60 3.86
CA ASN A 44 2.70 -10.02 5.20
C ASN A 44 4.06 -9.33 5.45
N ASP A 45 5.17 -9.95 5.05
CA ASP A 45 6.50 -9.33 5.16
C ASP A 45 6.61 -8.06 4.28
N ASN A 46 6.11 -8.15 3.04
CA ASN A 46 6.09 -7.01 2.12
C ASN A 46 5.15 -5.89 2.60
N ARG A 47 4.07 -6.20 3.34
CA ARG A 47 3.14 -5.20 3.91
C ARG A 47 3.86 -4.20 4.80
N ILE A 48 4.74 -4.69 5.67
CA ILE A 48 5.55 -3.84 6.56
C ILE A 48 6.50 -2.97 5.72
N SER A 49 7.19 -3.59 4.77
CA SER A 49 8.13 -2.89 3.89
C SER A 49 7.46 -1.79 3.06
N ILE A 50 6.22 -2.03 2.60
CA ILE A 50 5.43 -1.05 1.82
C ILE A 50 4.87 0.05 2.73
N PHE A 51 4.47 -0.28 3.96
CA PHE A 51 4.03 0.74 4.93
C PHE A 51 5.12 1.78 5.15
N VAL A 52 6.34 1.32 5.40
CA VAL A 52 7.52 2.18 5.55
C VAL A 52 7.80 2.95 4.26
N ALA A 53 7.85 2.28 3.11
CA ALA A 53 8.14 2.93 1.82
C ALA A 53 7.09 3.96 1.40
N GLN A 54 5.83 3.77 1.79
CA GLN A 54 4.74 4.72 1.57
C GLN A 54 4.63 5.77 2.69
N ARG A 55 5.48 5.71 3.72
CA ARG A 55 5.44 6.57 4.92
C ARG A 55 4.08 6.57 5.62
N GLY A 56 3.43 5.41 5.68
CA GLY A 56 2.07 5.28 6.22
C GLY A 56 0.99 6.02 5.42
N LEU A 57 1.27 6.45 4.19
CA LEU A 57 0.31 7.17 3.35
C LEU A 57 -0.34 6.26 2.32
N CYS A 58 -1.59 6.56 1.97
CA CYS A 58 -2.32 5.89 0.89
C CYS A 58 -1.60 6.10 -0.45
N HIS A 59 -1.44 5.01 -1.22
CA HIS A 59 -0.76 5.04 -2.51
C HIS A 59 -1.38 6.07 -3.47
N VAL A 60 -2.71 6.18 -3.45
CA VAL A 60 -3.51 6.99 -4.36
C VAL A 60 -3.56 8.46 -3.94
N ASN A 61 -4.21 8.76 -2.80
CA ASN A 61 -4.55 10.12 -2.40
C ASN A 61 -3.56 10.75 -1.39
N LYS A 62 -2.55 9.99 -0.94
CA LYS A 62 -1.52 10.44 0.02
C LYS A 62 -2.06 10.89 1.39
N LYS A 63 -3.29 10.55 1.74
CA LYS A 63 -3.80 10.67 3.12
C LYS A 63 -3.13 9.63 4.02
N ILE A 64 -3.01 9.95 5.30
CA ILE A 64 -2.52 9.01 6.33
C ILE A 64 -3.44 7.79 6.36
N LEU A 65 -2.84 6.60 6.45
CA LEU A 65 -3.55 5.34 6.60
C LEU A 65 -3.76 5.04 8.07
N ASP A 66 -5.02 4.95 8.47
CA ASP A 66 -5.39 4.33 9.74
C ASP A 66 -5.13 2.82 9.64
N ILE A 67 -4.46 2.25 10.63
CA ILE A 67 -4.12 0.82 10.64
C ILE A 67 -5.34 -0.11 10.63
N THR A 68 -6.50 0.39 11.07
CA THR A 68 -7.80 -0.31 11.06
C THR A 68 -8.51 -0.25 9.71
N ASP A 69 -8.18 0.75 8.88
CA ASP A 69 -8.76 0.99 7.55
C ASP A 69 -7.77 0.71 6.41
N MET A 70 -6.53 0.35 6.75
CA MET A 70 -5.47 0.10 5.79
C MET A 70 -5.57 -1.31 5.19
N GLU A 71 -5.56 -1.37 3.86
CA GLU A 71 -5.55 -2.61 3.10
C GLU A 71 -4.33 -2.70 2.20
N ILE A 72 -3.74 -3.91 2.15
CA ILE A 72 -2.73 -4.26 1.16
C ILE A 72 -3.39 -4.95 -0.02
N ARG A 73 -3.15 -4.43 -1.21
CA ARG A 73 -3.71 -4.97 -2.45
C ARG A 73 -2.62 -5.34 -3.42
N ASN A 74 -2.91 -6.36 -4.21
CA ASN A 74 -2.13 -6.63 -5.41
C ASN A 74 -2.54 -5.62 -6.50
N ILE A 75 -1.57 -5.01 -7.18
CA ILE A 75 -1.78 -4.08 -8.30
C ILE A 75 -2.40 -4.85 -9.48
N VAL A 76 -1.79 -5.99 -9.84
CA VAL A 76 -2.37 -7.00 -10.70
C VAL A 76 -2.91 -8.13 -9.81
N PRO A 77 -4.20 -8.48 -9.89
CA PRO A 77 -4.78 -9.59 -9.14
C PRO A 77 -4.13 -10.95 -9.45
N LYS A 78 -4.19 -11.89 -8.50
CA LYS A 78 -3.57 -13.23 -8.63
C LYS A 78 -4.17 -14.06 -9.75
N ASP A 79 -5.49 -14.00 -9.91
CA ASP A 79 -6.24 -14.63 -11.00
C ASP A 79 -5.86 -14.07 -12.39
N LYS A 80 -5.23 -12.89 -12.43
CA LYS A 80 -4.70 -12.26 -13.64
C LYS A 80 -3.18 -12.36 -13.78
N GLY A 81 -2.57 -13.32 -13.10
CA GLY A 81 -1.11 -13.56 -13.16
C GLY A 81 -0.29 -12.66 -12.22
N GLY A 82 -0.94 -11.92 -11.32
CA GLY A 82 -0.29 -11.17 -10.27
C GLY A 82 0.39 -12.05 -9.22
N THR A 83 1.36 -11.47 -8.50
CA THR A 83 2.11 -12.17 -7.44
C THR A 83 2.16 -11.34 -6.16
N ASP A 84 2.60 -11.95 -5.06
CA ASP A 84 2.84 -11.27 -3.77
C ASP A 84 4.23 -10.63 -3.68
N LYS A 85 4.91 -10.46 -4.82
CA LYS A 85 6.18 -9.72 -4.89
C LYS A 85 5.96 -8.25 -4.58
N TYR A 86 6.95 -7.66 -3.91
CA TYR A 86 6.95 -6.28 -3.44
C TYR A 86 6.44 -5.25 -4.48
N HIS A 87 6.91 -5.33 -5.73
CA HIS A 87 6.55 -4.38 -6.78
C HIS A 87 5.10 -4.48 -7.27
N ASN A 88 4.38 -5.55 -6.91
CA ASN A 88 2.98 -5.77 -7.27
C ASN A 88 2.04 -5.45 -6.11
N LEU A 89 2.51 -4.80 -5.05
CA LEU A 89 1.71 -4.55 -3.84
C LEU A 89 1.66 -3.05 -3.55
N VAL A 90 0.51 -2.58 -3.07
CA VAL A 90 0.31 -1.20 -2.60
C VAL A 90 -0.58 -1.17 -1.38
N LEU A 91 -0.40 -0.16 -0.52
CA LEU A 91 -1.33 0.12 0.58
C LEU A 91 -2.27 1.26 0.22
N VAL A 92 -3.55 1.03 0.45
CA VAL A 92 -4.64 2.00 0.29
C VAL A 92 -5.55 1.91 1.52
N ASN A 93 -6.50 2.84 1.64
CA ASN A 93 -7.57 2.70 2.62
C ASN A 93 -8.75 1.90 2.02
N LYS A 94 -9.68 1.40 2.84
CA LYS A 94 -10.80 0.56 2.34
C LYS A 94 -11.66 1.31 1.33
N GLU A 95 -11.90 2.60 1.54
CA GLU A 95 -12.73 3.39 0.62
C GLU A 95 -12.13 3.42 -0.80
N ILE A 96 -10.82 3.67 -0.93
CA ILE A 96 -10.12 3.64 -2.22
C ILE A 96 -10.06 2.22 -2.78
N SER A 97 -9.85 1.21 -1.92
CA SER A 97 -9.86 -0.20 -2.27
C SER A 97 -11.17 -0.59 -2.95
N SER A 98 -12.30 -0.31 -2.31
CA SER A 98 -13.64 -0.55 -2.84
C SER A 98 -13.89 0.24 -4.13
N PHE A 99 -13.46 1.50 -4.19
CA PHE A 99 -13.65 2.31 -5.40
C PHE A 99 -12.89 1.76 -6.62
N ILE A 100 -11.74 1.11 -6.43
CA ILE A 100 -11.01 0.47 -7.53
C ILE A 100 -11.78 -0.74 -8.07
N ASP A 101 -12.40 -1.52 -7.20
CA ASP A 101 -13.11 -2.75 -7.58
C ASP A 101 -14.53 -2.49 -8.06
N GLU A 102 -15.11 -1.34 -7.74
CA GLU A 102 -16.51 -1.02 -8.05
C GLU A 102 -16.78 -1.00 -9.56
N THR A 103 -17.88 -1.64 -9.96
CA THR A 103 -18.37 -1.75 -11.34
C THR A 103 -19.70 -1.05 -11.55
N ASP A 104 -20.44 -0.77 -10.48
CA ASP A 104 -21.70 -0.03 -10.52
C ASP A 104 -21.44 1.47 -10.77
N GLU A 105 -21.96 1.99 -11.88
CA GLU A 105 -21.77 3.38 -12.30
C GLU A 105 -22.34 4.39 -11.30
N LEU A 106 -23.44 4.07 -10.61
CA LEU A 106 -24.03 4.96 -9.60
C LEU A 106 -23.08 5.11 -8.41
N LYS A 107 -22.57 3.99 -7.89
CA LYS A 107 -21.61 3.99 -6.78
C LYS A 107 -20.27 4.62 -7.17
N ILE A 108 -19.82 4.42 -8.40
CA ILE A 108 -18.62 5.10 -8.93
C ILE A 108 -18.81 6.62 -8.86
N ASN A 109 -19.97 7.14 -9.25
CA ASN A 109 -20.25 8.57 -9.18
C ASN A 109 -20.31 9.06 -7.73
N GLU A 110 -20.94 8.30 -6.82
CA GLU A 110 -20.92 8.62 -5.38
C GLU A 110 -19.48 8.70 -4.83
N TYR A 111 -18.61 7.76 -5.21
CA TYR A 111 -17.20 7.77 -4.80
C TYR A 111 -16.46 9.00 -5.37
N LYS A 112 -16.70 9.37 -6.63
CA LYS A 112 -16.09 10.57 -7.24
C LYS A 112 -16.43 11.82 -6.45
N GLU A 113 -17.70 12.00 -6.11
CA GLU A 113 -18.19 13.17 -5.37
C GLU A 113 -17.67 13.22 -3.94
N ARG A 114 -17.58 12.07 -3.27
CA ARG A 114 -17.16 11.95 -1.87
C ARG A 114 -15.64 12.09 -1.69
N ILE A 115 -14.87 11.39 -2.52
CA ILE A 115 -13.40 11.30 -2.36
C ILE A 115 -12.71 12.55 -2.93
N LYS A 116 -13.31 13.20 -3.95
CA LYS A 116 -12.81 14.43 -4.60
C LYS A 116 -11.33 14.35 -4.99
N LEU A 117 -11.01 13.39 -5.84
CA LEU A 117 -9.64 13.12 -6.27
C LEU A 117 -9.11 14.20 -7.21
N ASN A 118 -7.85 14.60 -7.01
CA ASN A 118 -7.13 15.37 -8.03
C ASN A 118 -6.74 14.49 -9.22
N GLY A 119 -6.37 15.10 -10.34
CA GLY A 119 -6.03 14.37 -11.57
C GLY A 119 -4.91 13.34 -11.41
N LYS A 120 -3.92 13.60 -10.54
CA LYS A 120 -2.85 12.62 -10.25
C LYS A 120 -3.39 11.37 -9.55
N ALA A 121 -4.29 11.54 -8.59
CA ALA A 121 -4.89 10.44 -7.85
C ALA A 121 -5.89 9.67 -8.73
N LEU A 122 -6.69 10.36 -9.55
CA LEU A 122 -7.58 9.74 -10.54
C LEU A 122 -6.80 8.88 -11.53
N ASN A 123 -5.68 9.36 -12.05
CA ASN A 123 -4.81 8.58 -12.94
C ASN A 123 -4.29 7.29 -12.29
N LYS A 124 -4.01 7.31 -10.98
CA LYS A 124 -3.61 6.10 -10.25
C LYS A 124 -4.77 5.13 -10.10
N ILE A 125 -5.97 5.63 -9.78
CA ILE A 125 -7.17 4.79 -9.73
C ILE A 125 -7.42 4.14 -11.09
N ASN A 126 -7.42 4.91 -12.18
CA ASN A 126 -7.67 4.36 -13.52
C ASN A 126 -6.65 3.30 -13.94
N LYS A 127 -5.38 3.47 -13.56
CA LYS A 127 -4.37 2.43 -13.75
C LYS A 127 -4.70 1.15 -12.98
N LEU A 128 -5.06 1.27 -11.69
CA LEU A 128 -5.43 0.13 -10.87
C LEU A 128 -6.71 -0.55 -11.37
N ARG A 129 -7.75 0.23 -11.69
CA ARG A 129 -9.01 -0.23 -12.29
C ARG A 129 -8.75 -1.06 -13.55
N LYS A 130 -7.95 -0.55 -14.48
CA LYS A 130 -7.60 -1.29 -15.71
C LYS A 130 -6.92 -2.64 -15.42
N LEU A 131 -6.03 -2.69 -14.43
CA LEU A 131 -5.30 -3.92 -14.08
C LEU A 131 -6.18 -4.95 -13.37
N VAL A 132 -7.19 -4.51 -12.61
CA VAL A 132 -8.23 -5.41 -12.08
C VAL A 132 -9.30 -5.76 -13.12
N GLY A 133 -9.25 -5.18 -14.34
CA GLY A 133 -10.15 -5.44 -15.47
C GLY A 133 -11.37 -4.55 -15.55
N ASN A 134 -11.42 -3.45 -14.80
CA ASN A 134 -12.49 -2.49 -14.81
C ASN A 134 -12.21 -1.34 -15.80
N SER A 135 -13.29 -0.71 -16.28
CA SER A 135 -13.20 0.50 -17.11
C SER A 135 -12.64 1.70 -16.34
N MET A 136 -11.95 2.58 -17.06
CA MET A 136 -11.51 3.87 -16.53
C MET A 136 -12.71 4.78 -16.28
N ILE A 137 -12.53 5.73 -15.37
CA ILE A 137 -13.55 6.65 -14.89
C ILE A 137 -13.08 8.11 -14.93
#